data_AF-G9L2P5-F1
#
_entry.id   AF-G9L2P5-F1
#
_cell.length_a   1.000
_cell.length_b   1.000
_cell.length_c   1.000
_cell.angle_alpha   90.00
_cell.angle_beta   90.00
_cell.angle_gamma   90.00
#
_symmetry.space_group_name_H-M   'P 1'
#
loop_
_entity.id
_entity.type
_entity.pdbx_description
1 polymer ?
#
loop_
_entity_poly.entity_id
_entity_poly.type
_entity_poly.pdbx_seq_one_letter_code
_entity_poly.pdbx_strand_id
1 'polypeptide(L)'
;DDLDIAWDLMASGFLVLTGGVDQSGRALLTITPPCPPEEPPPSRDMLSTALHYLHSLLRPDLQILGLSILLDLRKAPPLPPALISVLSQLQDLGDPPLIQRLLALTQDDPVAELCGLQGAELLSESDLKRVAKPEELPWDLGGHREPSPSYWVETHQDVARLCCLCQGVLCSVRQAIEELEGAAEPEGEESVGMLEPLQKVLADPRLTELQRDGGAILMRLRSSHSSKLEGPGPAALYQEVD
;
A
#
# COMPACT_ATOMS: atom_id res chain seq x y z
N ASP A 1 -1.42 -14.46 8.66
CA ASP A 1 -1.35 -14.68 7.21
C ASP A 1 -0.45 -13.63 6.61
N ASP A 2 0.79 -14.01 6.33
CA ASP A 2 1.65 -13.22 5.44
C ASP A 2 1.00 -13.31 4.06
N LEU A 3 0.32 -12.24 3.66
CA LEU A 3 -0.03 -12.03 2.27
C LEU A 3 1.29 -12.17 1.49
N ASP A 4 1.31 -13.04 0.48
CA ASP A 4 2.42 -13.15 -0.47
C ASP A 4 2.40 -11.88 -1.33
N ILE A 5 2.85 -10.77 -0.73
CA ILE A 5 2.82 -9.45 -1.33
C ILE A 5 3.85 -9.47 -2.45
N ALA A 6 3.39 -9.13 -3.66
CA ALA A 6 4.22 -9.11 -4.87
C ALA A 6 5.20 -7.91 -4.88
N TRP A 7 6.15 -7.91 -3.96
CA TRP A 7 7.15 -6.84 -3.79
C TRP A 7 7.96 -6.60 -5.06
N ASP A 8 8.39 -7.67 -5.74
CA ASP A 8 9.17 -7.57 -6.97
C ASP A 8 8.38 -6.89 -8.10
N LEU A 9 7.07 -7.18 -8.18
CA LEU A 9 6.16 -6.56 -9.15
C LEU A 9 5.97 -5.06 -8.87
N MET A 10 5.90 -4.66 -7.61
CA MET A 10 5.83 -3.24 -7.25
C MET A 10 7.18 -2.55 -7.45
N ALA A 11 8.29 -3.22 -7.13
CA ALA A 11 9.64 -2.69 -7.27
C ALA A 11 10.04 -2.46 -8.74
N SER A 12 9.48 -3.24 -9.67
CA SER A 12 9.68 -3.05 -11.12
C SER A 12 8.97 -1.81 -11.67
N GLY A 13 8.05 -1.22 -10.90
CA GLY A 13 7.21 -0.11 -11.35
C GLY A 13 6.01 -0.55 -12.20
N PHE A 14 5.68 -1.85 -12.22
CA PHE A 14 4.50 -2.34 -12.93
C PHE A 14 3.20 -1.77 -12.35
N LEU A 15 3.08 -1.72 -11.02
CA LEU A 15 1.99 -1.05 -10.28
C LEU A 15 2.59 0.05 -9.43
N VAL A 16 2.09 1.28 -9.58
CA VAL A 16 2.58 2.42 -8.80
C VAL A 16 1.39 3.25 -8.31
N LEU A 17 1.29 3.42 -6.99
CA LEU A 17 0.45 4.49 -6.43
C LEU A 17 1.12 5.82 -6.74
N THR A 18 0.48 6.67 -7.54
CA THR A 18 1.08 7.94 -7.98
C THR A 18 1.33 8.93 -6.84
N GLY A 19 0.67 8.71 -5.70
CA GLY A 19 0.63 9.66 -4.59
C GLY A 19 -0.35 10.81 -4.78
N GLY A 20 -1.09 10.81 -5.89
CA GLY A 20 -2.11 11.79 -6.20
C GLY A 20 -3.51 11.20 -6.35
N VAL A 21 -4.46 12.09 -6.59
CA VAL A 21 -5.87 11.77 -6.77
C VAL A 21 -6.41 12.32 -8.09
N ASP A 22 -7.44 11.66 -8.61
CA ASP A 22 -8.16 12.14 -9.79
C ASP A 22 -9.07 13.33 -9.45
N GLN A 23 -9.72 13.93 -10.45
CA GLN A 23 -10.60 15.08 -10.23
C GLN A 23 -11.81 14.79 -9.33
N SER A 24 -12.17 13.53 -9.11
CA SER A 24 -13.22 13.13 -8.16
C SER A 24 -12.65 12.76 -6.78
N GLY A 25 -11.34 12.90 -6.57
CA GLY A 25 -10.68 12.60 -5.31
C GLY A 25 -10.31 11.12 -5.11
N ARG A 26 -10.45 10.26 -6.12
CA ARG A 26 -10.04 8.85 -6.04
C ARG A 26 -8.53 8.72 -6.11
N ALA A 27 -7.94 7.80 -5.36
CA ALA A 27 -6.51 7.51 -5.46
C ALA A 27 -6.15 7.05 -6.87
N LEU A 28 -5.09 7.63 -7.43
CA LEU A 28 -4.58 7.28 -8.75
C LEU A 28 -3.49 6.23 -8.67
N LEU A 29 -3.70 5.14 -9.38
CA LEU A 29 -2.73 4.07 -9.56
C LEU A 29 -2.41 3.93 -11.04
N THR A 30 -1.13 3.88 -11.38
CA THR A 30 -0.68 3.60 -12.75
C THR A 30 -0.30 2.13 -12.88
N ILE A 31 -0.68 1.54 -14.01
CA ILE A 31 -0.17 0.24 -14.44
C ILE A 31 0.61 0.45 -15.73
N THR A 32 1.89 0.08 -15.71
CA THR A 32 2.79 0.28 -16.85
C THR A 32 3.38 -1.07 -17.23
N PRO A 33 2.78 -1.79 -18.21
CA PRO A 33 3.32 -3.06 -18.65
C PRO A 33 4.74 -2.91 -19.23
N PRO A 34 5.66 -3.86 -18.94
CA PRO A 34 7.05 -3.74 -19.35
C PRO A 34 7.18 -3.95 -20.85
N CYS A 35 8.18 -3.30 -21.44
CA CYS A 35 8.53 -3.46 -22.85
C CYS A 35 10.07 -3.58 -22.95
N PRO A 36 10.62 -4.79 -23.22
CA PRO A 36 9.94 -6.05 -23.56
C PRO A 36 9.13 -6.66 -22.40
N PRO A 37 8.16 -7.56 -22.68
CA PRO A 37 7.39 -8.25 -21.64
C PRO A 37 8.28 -9.08 -20.73
N GLU A 38 7.86 -9.20 -19.47
CA GLU A 38 8.52 -10.03 -18.48
C GLU A 38 8.16 -11.52 -18.69
N GLU A 39 9.14 -12.40 -18.50
CA GLU A 39 8.96 -13.85 -18.57
C GLU A 39 9.44 -14.51 -17.26
N PRO A 40 8.55 -15.17 -16.49
CA PRO A 40 7.11 -15.34 -16.74
C PRO A 40 6.29 -14.05 -16.48
N PRO A 41 5.16 -13.85 -17.16
CA PRO A 41 4.27 -12.72 -16.87
C PRO A 41 3.63 -12.88 -15.48
N PRO A 42 3.20 -11.77 -14.84
CA PRO A 42 2.59 -11.82 -13.52
C PRO A 42 1.30 -12.65 -13.52
N SER A 43 1.14 -13.49 -12.51
CA SER A 43 -0.04 -14.34 -12.37
C SER A 43 -1.28 -13.53 -11.96
N ARG A 44 -2.47 -14.12 -12.16
CA ARG A 44 -3.75 -13.51 -11.75
C ARG A 44 -3.77 -13.19 -10.25
N ASP A 45 -3.31 -14.13 -9.43
CA ASP A 45 -3.38 -14.02 -7.98
C ASP A 45 -2.36 -13.00 -7.45
N MET A 46 -1.18 -12.90 -8.08
CA MET A 46 -0.20 -11.85 -7.78
C MET A 46 -0.76 -10.44 -8.07
N LEU A 47 -1.37 -10.25 -9.25
CA LEU A 47 -1.99 -8.96 -9.63
C LEU A 47 -3.13 -8.57 -8.68
N SER A 48 -4.02 -9.52 -8.39
CA SER A 48 -5.14 -9.30 -7.48
C SER A 48 -4.66 -8.95 -6.07
N THR A 49 -3.72 -9.72 -5.53
CA THR A 49 -3.14 -9.48 -4.20
C THR A 49 -2.44 -8.13 -4.12
N ALA A 50 -1.68 -7.75 -5.15
CA ALA A 50 -1.01 -6.47 -5.18
C ALA A 50 -1.99 -5.29 -5.24
N LEU A 51 -3.05 -5.36 -6.05
CA LEU A 51 -4.08 -4.31 -6.11
C LEU A 51 -4.87 -4.18 -4.81
N HIS A 52 -5.22 -5.31 -4.17
CA HIS A 52 -5.85 -5.30 -2.85
C HIS A 52 -4.92 -4.72 -1.78
N TYR A 53 -3.64 -5.09 -1.80
CA TYR A 53 -2.64 -4.53 -0.89
C TYR A 53 -2.55 -3.01 -1.05
N LEU A 54 -2.37 -2.51 -2.28
CA LEU A 54 -2.26 -1.07 -2.54
C LEU A 54 -3.54 -0.30 -2.14
N HIS A 55 -4.73 -0.89 -2.34
CA HIS A 55 -5.99 -0.31 -1.85
C HIS A 55 -6.05 -0.27 -0.32
N SER A 56 -5.61 -1.34 0.36
CA SER A 56 -5.62 -1.42 1.83
C SER A 56 -4.72 -0.40 2.52
N LEU A 57 -3.68 0.10 1.83
CA LEU A 57 -2.80 1.16 2.34
C LEU A 57 -3.52 2.51 2.42
N LEU A 58 -4.53 2.72 1.58
CA LEU A 58 -5.23 3.99 1.49
C LEU A 58 -5.90 4.34 2.82
N ARG A 59 -6.00 5.63 3.12
CA ARG A 59 -6.84 6.09 4.25
C ARG A 59 -8.33 5.81 3.99
N PRO A 60 -9.16 5.67 5.04
CA PRO A 60 -10.53 5.17 4.91
C PRO A 60 -11.43 5.92 3.93
N ASP A 61 -11.32 7.26 3.83
CA ASP A 61 -12.09 8.06 2.87
C ASP A 61 -11.76 7.71 1.42
N LEU A 62 -10.49 7.45 1.11
CA LEU A 62 -10.05 7.05 -0.21
C LEU A 62 -10.40 5.58 -0.52
N GLN A 63 -10.36 4.70 0.50
CA GLN A 63 -10.80 3.31 0.33
C GLN A 63 -12.26 3.22 -0.12
N ILE A 64 -13.15 4.05 0.48
CA ILE A 64 -14.56 4.15 0.11
C ILE A 64 -14.73 4.68 -1.31
N LEU A 65 -13.92 5.66 -1.72
CA LEU A 65 -13.97 6.21 -3.08
C LEU A 65 -13.44 5.24 -4.14
N GLY A 66 -12.61 4.27 -3.76
CA GLY A 66 -11.96 3.30 -4.64
C GLY A 66 -10.82 3.87 -5.48
N LEU A 67 -10.26 3.03 -6.33
CA LEU A 67 -9.13 3.36 -7.20
C LEU A 67 -9.60 3.92 -8.55
N SER A 68 -8.81 4.86 -9.08
CA SER A 68 -8.78 5.19 -10.51
C SER A 68 -7.49 4.65 -11.10
N ILE A 69 -7.62 3.69 -12.02
CA ILE A 69 -6.47 3.03 -12.64
C ILE A 69 -6.20 3.65 -14.01
N LEU A 70 -4.96 4.07 -14.21
CA LEU A 70 -4.42 4.56 -15.47
C LEU A 70 -3.46 3.52 -16.06
N LEU A 71 -3.89 2.86 -17.14
CA LEU A 71 -3.05 1.95 -17.93
C LEU A 71 -2.19 2.78 -18.88
N ASP A 72 -0.87 2.82 -18.66
CA ASP A 72 0.06 3.48 -19.57
C ASP A 72 0.49 2.52 -20.69
N LEU A 73 -0.12 2.70 -21.87
CA LEU A 73 0.10 1.89 -23.06
C LEU A 73 0.81 2.65 -24.17
N ARG A 74 1.41 3.81 -23.87
CA ARG A 74 2.05 4.70 -24.86
C ARG A 74 3.14 4.01 -25.68
N LYS A 75 3.81 3.00 -25.11
CA LYS A 75 4.87 2.21 -25.77
C LYS A 75 4.33 0.99 -26.53
N ALA A 76 3.01 0.87 -26.68
CA ALA A 76 2.33 -0.31 -27.21
C ALA A 76 2.86 -1.65 -26.63
N PRO A 77 2.97 -1.78 -25.29
CA PRO A 77 3.43 -3.02 -24.69
C PRO A 77 2.38 -4.13 -24.85
N PRO A 78 2.79 -5.40 -25.00
CA PRO A 78 1.84 -6.51 -24.89
C PRO A 78 1.27 -6.57 -23.47
N LEU A 79 -0.04 -6.72 -23.34
CA LEU A 79 -0.68 -6.83 -22.03
C LEU A 79 -0.46 -8.22 -21.41
N PRO A 80 -0.16 -8.32 -20.10
CA PRO A 80 -0.13 -9.61 -19.42
C PRO A 80 -1.50 -10.31 -19.53
N PRO A 81 -1.55 -11.62 -19.86
CA PRO A 81 -2.81 -12.31 -20.15
C PRO A 81 -3.85 -12.23 -19.03
N ALA A 82 -3.41 -12.17 -17.78
CA ALA A 82 -4.30 -12.11 -16.62
C ALA A 82 -4.86 -10.69 -16.35
N LEU A 83 -4.23 -9.63 -16.86
CA LEU A 83 -4.47 -8.26 -16.41
C LEU A 83 -5.93 -7.83 -16.61
N ILE A 84 -6.46 -7.97 -17.83
CA ILE A 84 -7.83 -7.58 -18.16
C ILE A 84 -8.85 -8.32 -17.28
N SER A 85 -8.65 -9.63 -17.06
CA SER A 85 -9.54 -10.43 -16.24
C SER A 85 -9.57 -9.97 -14.77
N VAL A 86 -8.42 -9.59 -14.21
CA VAL A 86 -8.32 -9.08 -12.83
C VAL A 86 -8.99 -7.72 -12.70
N LEU A 87 -8.73 -6.81 -13.64
CA LEU A 87 -9.33 -5.48 -13.63
C LEU A 87 -10.85 -5.56 -13.74
N SER A 88 -11.39 -6.36 -14.67
CA SER A 88 -12.85 -6.56 -14.79
C SER A 88 -13.43 -7.15 -13.51
N GLN A 89 -12.78 -8.18 -12.94
CA GLN A 89 -13.22 -8.78 -11.69
C GLN A 89 -13.30 -7.75 -10.54
N LEU A 90 -12.31 -6.87 -10.43
CA LEU A 90 -12.26 -5.85 -9.37
C LEU A 90 -13.17 -4.62 -9.63
N GLN A 91 -13.71 -4.48 -10.84
CA GLN A 91 -14.82 -3.56 -11.15
C GLN A 91 -16.19 -4.16 -10.79
N ASP A 92 -16.32 -5.50 -10.83
CA ASP A 92 -17.59 -6.21 -10.59
C ASP A 92 -17.76 -6.67 -9.12
N LEU A 93 -16.67 -6.79 -8.37
CA LEU A 93 -16.68 -7.27 -6.98
C LEU A 93 -16.60 -6.11 -5.96
N GLY A 94 -17.47 -6.16 -4.96
CA GLY A 94 -17.52 -5.21 -3.85
C GLY A 94 -18.71 -4.25 -3.92
N ASP A 95 -19.00 -3.59 -2.80
CA ASP A 95 -19.97 -2.48 -2.74
C ASP A 95 -19.42 -1.37 -1.82
N PRO A 96 -18.82 -0.29 -2.37
CA PRO A 96 -18.55 -0.07 -3.80
C PRO A 96 -17.40 -0.95 -4.33
N PRO A 97 -17.28 -1.12 -5.66
CA PRO A 97 -16.15 -1.80 -6.29
C PRO A 97 -14.79 -1.21 -5.92
N LEU A 98 -13.74 -2.05 -5.93
CA LEU A 98 -12.38 -1.61 -5.64
C LEU A 98 -11.86 -0.68 -6.74
N ILE A 99 -12.10 -1.04 -8.01
CA ILE A 99 -11.76 -0.20 -9.17
C ILE A 99 -13.02 0.54 -9.61
N GLN A 100 -13.02 1.85 -9.42
CA GLN A 100 -14.16 2.70 -9.72
C GLN A 100 -14.03 3.40 -11.07
N ARG A 101 -12.81 3.48 -11.60
CA ARG A 101 -12.53 4.11 -12.89
C ARG A 101 -11.35 3.46 -13.57
N LEU A 102 -11.46 3.22 -14.86
CA LEU A 102 -10.40 2.70 -15.69
C LEU A 102 -10.12 3.64 -16.88
N LEU A 103 -8.84 3.94 -17.07
CA LEU A 103 -8.35 4.87 -18.06
C LEU A 103 -7.21 4.21 -18.83
N ALA A 104 -7.16 4.36 -20.15
CA ALA A 104 -6.08 3.82 -20.98
C ALA A 104 -5.41 4.96 -21.75
N LEU A 105 -4.13 5.20 -21.47
CA LEU A 105 -3.30 6.18 -22.16
C LEU A 105 -2.60 5.52 -23.34
N THR A 106 -2.90 5.95 -24.57
CA THR A 106 -2.34 5.39 -25.81
C THR A 106 -1.82 6.50 -26.73
N GLN A 107 -0.87 6.17 -27.60
CA GLN A 107 -0.44 7.04 -28.71
C GLN A 107 -1.20 6.76 -30.01
N ASP A 108 -1.64 5.52 -30.21
CA ASP A 108 -2.29 5.04 -31.45
C ASP A 108 -3.74 4.55 -31.19
N ASP A 109 -4.43 4.19 -32.26
CA ASP A 109 -5.81 3.65 -32.27
C ASP A 109 -5.99 2.48 -31.26
N PRO A 110 -7.22 2.27 -30.75
CA PRO A 110 -7.47 1.47 -29.56
C PRO A 110 -6.91 0.05 -29.71
N VAL A 111 -6.15 -0.38 -28.71
CA VAL A 111 -5.71 -1.77 -28.59
C VAL A 111 -6.98 -2.63 -28.50
N ALA A 112 -7.22 -3.50 -29.49
CA ALA A 112 -8.37 -4.41 -29.52
C ALA A 112 -8.47 -5.28 -28.25
N GLU A 113 -7.36 -5.42 -27.52
CA GLU A 113 -7.25 -6.12 -26.24
C GLU A 113 -8.04 -5.44 -25.11
N LEU A 114 -8.35 -4.14 -25.21
CA LEU A 114 -9.15 -3.43 -24.19
C LEU A 114 -10.65 -3.78 -24.22
N CYS A 115 -11.14 -4.55 -25.21
CA CYS A 115 -12.55 -4.90 -25.34
C CYS A 115 -13.15 -5.66 -24.14
N GLY A 116 -12.34 -6.21 -23.23
CA GLY A 116 -12.80 -6.85 -22.00
C GLY A 116 -13.04 -5.90 -20.82
N LEU A 117 -12.68 -4.62 -20.93
CA LEU A 117 -12.75 -3.67 -19.82
C LEU A 117 -13.97 -2.76 -19.97
N GLN A 118 -15.00 -3.01 -19.18
CA GLN A 118 -16.22 -2.20 -19.21
C GLN A 118 -15.93 -0.77 -18.72
N GLY A 119 -16.35 0.22 -19.50
CA GLY A 119 -16.26 1.63 -19.12
C GLY A 119 -14.86 2.24 -19.17
N ALA A 120 -13.88 1.57 -19.79
CA ALA A 120 -12.53 2.11 -19.97
C ALA A 120 -12.54 3.35 -20.87
N GLU A 121 -12.06 4.49 -20.36
CA GLU A 121 -11.90 5.72 -21.17
C GLU A 121 -10.54 5.71 -21.89
N LEU A 122 -10.54 5.88 -23.20
CA LEU A 122 -9.31 6.07 -23.97
C LEU A 122 -8.86 7.52 -23.86
N LEU A 123 -7.57 7.73 -23.58
CA LEU A 123 -6.98 9.03 -23.36
C LEU A 123 -5.75 9.22 -24.25
N SER A 124 -5.63 10.44 -24.78
CA SER A 124 -4.34 10.97 -25.23
C SER A 124 -3.62 11.66 -24.07
N GLU A 125 -2.33 11.94 -24.23
CA GLU A 125 -1.57 12.74 -23.24
C GLU A 125 -2.21 14.10 -22.97
N SER A 126 -2.85 14.69 -23.98
CA SER A 126 -3.52 15.99 -23.86
C SER A 126 -4.77 15.97 -22.97
N ASP A 127 -5.33 14.78 -22.73
CA ASP A 127 -6.52 14.56 -21.90
C ASP A 127 -6.20 14.33 -20.42
N LEU A 128 -4.93 14.09 -20.06
CA LEU A 128 -4.52 13.82 -18.67
C LEU A 128 -4.90 14.95 -17.71
N LYS A 129 -4.88 16.20 -18.18
CA LYS A 129 -5.35 17.37 -17.41
C LYS A 129 -6.82 17.30 -16.99
N ARG A 130 -7.64 16.52 -17.72
CA ARG A 130 -9.06 16.27 -17.41
C ARG A 130 -9.22 15.12 -16.41
N VAL A 131 -8.20 14.27 -16.24
CA VAL A 131 -8.18 13.18 -15.27
C VAL A 131 -7.75 13.67 -13.90
N ALA A 132 -6.65 14.42 -13.86
CA ALA A 132 -6.00 14.87 -12.63
C ALA A 132 -5.30 16.21 -12.85
N LYS A 133 -5.01 16.90 -11.75
CA LYS A 133 -4.17 18.10 -11.82
C LYS A 133 -2.70 17.70 -12.00
N PRO A 134 -1.85 18.52 -12.63
CA PRO A 134 -0.44 18.20 -12.81
C PRO A 134 0.30 17.87 -11.50
N GLU A 135 -0.06 18.49 -10.38
CA GLU A 135 0.58 18.24 -9.08
C GLU A 135 0.24 16.85 -8.50
N GLU A 136 -0.79 16.20 -9.03
CA GLU A 136 -1.23 14.84 -8.68
C GLU A 136 -0.66 13.77 -9.61
N LEU A 137 0.07 14.18 -10.65
CA LEU A 137 0.64 13.25 -11.64
C LEU A 137 2.16 13.08 -11.47
N PRO A 138 2.69 11.90 -11.85
CA PRO A 138 4.11 11.69 -12.12
C PRO A 138 4.67 12.60 -13.23
N TRP A 139 5.97 12.86 -13.22
CA TRP A 139 6.64 13.76 -14.19
C TRP A 139 6.55 13.24 -15.62
N ASP A 140 6.59 11.92 -15.81
CA ASP A 140 6.48 11.23 -17.08
C ASP A 140 5.03 11.25 -17.64
N LEU A 141 4.08 11.72 -16.83
CA LEU A 141 2.67 11.97 -17.17
C LEU A 141 2.31 13.46 -17.12
N GLY A 142 3.31 14.35 -17.19
CA GLY A 142 3.12 15.81 -17.24
C GLY A 142 2.96 16.49 -15.88
N GLY A 143 3.29 15.79 -14.79
CA GLY A 143 3.31 16.34 -13.44
C GLY A 143 4.70 16.70 -12.94
N HIS A 144 4.88 16.66 -11.62
CA HIS A 144 6.13 17.06 -10.95
C HIS A 144 6.67 16.01 -9.98
N ARG A 145 6.00 14.86 -9.85
CA ARG A 145 6.37 13.81 -8.91
C ARG A 145 7.27 12.79 -9.59
N GLU A 146 8.29 12.31 -8.89
CA GLU A 146 9.11 11.20 -9.35
C GLU A 146 8.86 9.98 -8.45
N PRO A 147 8.12 8.98 -8.96
CA PRO A 147 8.01 7.71 -8.27
C PRO A 147 9.38 7.05 -8.19
N SER A 148 9.71 6.50 -7.03
CA SER A 148 10.85 5.59 -6.85
C SER A 148 10.29 4.25 -6.35
N PRO A 149 9.94 3.32 -7.25
CA PRO A 149 9.23 2.09 -6.87
C PRO A 149 10.05 1.21 -5.92
N SER A 150 11.36 1.06 -6.16
CA SER A 150 12.23 0.24 -5.29
C SER A 150 12.35 0.84 -3.88
N TYR A 151 12.58 2.15 -3.76
CA TYR A 151 12.62 2.83 -2.45
C TYR A 151 11.28 2.76 -1.72
N TRP A 152 10.17 2.84 -2.47
CA TRP A 152 8.83 2.68 -1.92
C TRP A 152 8.62 1.28 -1.33
N VAL A 153 9.04 0.24 -2.07
CA VAL A 153 8.95 -1.16 -1.62
C VAL A 153 9.79 -1.38 -0.36
N GLU A 154 11.06 -0.96 -0.35
CA GLU A 154 11.93 -1.06 0.83
C GLU A 154 11.28 -0.40 2.05
N THR A 155 10.68 0.79 1.85
CA THR A 155 10.00 1.51 2.93
C THR A 155 8.77 0.75 3.43
N HIS A 156 7.98 0.16 2.54
CA HIS A 156 6.77 -0.57 2.92
C HIS A 156 7.06 -1.94 3.56
N GLN A 157 8.15 -2.60 3.17
CA GLN A 157 8.65 -3.79 3.85
C GLN A 157 9.09 -3.48 5.28
N ASP A 158 9.83 -2.38 5.48
CA ASP A 158 10.22 -1.92 6.81
C ASP A 158 9.00 -1.53 7.66
N VAL A 159 7.98 -0.92 7.07
CA VAL A 159 6.72 -0.59 7.75
C VAL A 159 5.92 -1.84 8.11
N ALA A 160 5.84 -2.84 7.23
CA ALA A 160 5.20 -4.11 7.56
C ALA A 160 5.89 -4.79 8.76
N ARG A 161 7.23 -4.82 8.75
CA ARG A 161 8.04 -5.31 9.86
C ARG A 161 7.81 -4.51 11.14
N LEU A 162 7.78 -3.18 11.05
CA LEU A 162 7.45 -2.28 12.17
C LEU A 162 6.10 -2.65 12.80
N CYS A 163 5.06 -2.83 11.98
CA CYS A 163 3.73 -3.19 12.46
C CYS A 163 3.73 -4.55 13.18
N CYS A 164 4.43 -5.56 12.67
CA CYS A 164 4.56 -6.86 13.34
C CYS A 164 5.27 -6.73 14.69
N LEU A 165 6.33 -5.93 14.77
CA LEU A 165 7.04 -5.67 16.03
C LEU A 165 6.13 -4.98 17.05
N CYS A 166 5.40 -3.93 16.64
CA CYS A 166 4.47 -3.23 17.53
C CYS A 166 3.38 -4.18 18.07
N GLN A 167 2.73 -4.95 17.19
CA GLN A 167 1.73 -5.94 17.61
C GLN A 167 2.33 -6.95 18.60
N GLY A 168 3.55 -7.41 18.33
CA GLY A 168 4.26 -8.31 19.21
C GLY A 168 4.49 -7.74 20.61
N VAL A 169 4.97 -6.51 20.70
CA VAL A 169 5.21 -5.81 21.97
C VAL A 169 3.90 -5.53 22.70
N LEU A 170 2.86 -5.06 22.00
CA LEU A 170 1.53 -4.84 22.59
C LEU A 170 0.94 -6.13 23.18
N CYS A 171 1.13 -7.27 22.52
CA CYS A 171 0.72 -8.56 23.09
C CYS A 171 1.47 -8.87 24.39
N SER A 172 2.78 -8.63 24.45
CA SER A 172 3.57 -8.83 25.67
C SER A 172 3.17 -7.88 26.80
N VAL A 173 2.87 -6.61 26.48
CA VAL A 173 2.35 -5.64 27.45
C VAL A 173 1.01 -6.11 28.01
N ARG A 174 0.07 -6.53 27.15
CA ARG A 174 -1.25 -7.02 27.56
C ARG A 174 -1.13 -8.26 28.45
N GLN A 175 -0.27 -9.21 28.10
CA GLN A 175 -0.01 -10.38 28.93
C GLN A 175 0.57 -10.00 30.30
N ALA A 176 1.50 -9.04 30.35
CA ALA A 176 2.05 -8.57 31.61
C ALA A 176 0.99 -7.90 32.49
N ILE A 177 0.06 -7.13 31.91
CA ILE A 177 -1.07 -6.53 32.63
C ILE A 177 -1.96 -7.63 33.22
N GLU A 178 -2.33 -8.65 32.44
CA GLU A 178 -3.15 -9.77 32.91
C GLU A 178 -2.47 -10.56 34.07
N GLU A 179 -1.16 -10.80 33.98
CA GLU A 179 -0.40 -11.46 35.05
C GLU A 179 -0.36 -10.64 36.34
N LEU A 180 -0.25 -9.31 36.22
CA LEU A 180 -0.24 -8.39 37.36
C LEU A 180 -1.61 -8.26 38.02
N GLU A 181 -2.69 -8.16 37.23
CA GLU A 181 -4.06 -8.10 37.72
C GLU A 181 -4.48 -9.43 38.37
N GLY A 182 -4.08 -10.57 37.79
CA GLY A 182 -4.34 -11.90 38.35
C GLY A 182 -3.57 -12.21 39.64
N ALA A 183 -2.43 -11.54 39.87
CA ALA A 183 -1.61 -11.70 41.08
C ALA A 183 -2.06 -10.80 42.25
N ALA A 184 -3.04 -9.91 42.05
CA ALA A 184 -3.45 -8.89 43.03
C ALA A 184 -4.46 -9.35 44.10
N GLU A 185 -4.67 -10.65 44.32
CA GLU A 185 -5.39 -11.18 45.50
C GLU A 185 -4.39 -11.51 46.64
N PRO A 186 -4.72 -11.19 47.90
CA PRO A 186 -3.79 -10.51 48.80
C PRO A 186 -2.89 -11.48 49.55
N GLU A 187 -1.59 -11.23 49.59
CA GLU A 187 -0.87 -11.14 50.86
C GLU A 187 0.18 -10.03 50.77
N GLY A 188 0.13 -9.13 51.76
CA GLY A 188 0.88 -7.90 51.76
C GLY A 188 2.35 -8.14 51.97
N GLU A 189 3.13 -7.92 50.91
CA GLU A 189 4.54 -7.55 51.02
C GLU A 189 4.83 -6.56 49.90
N GLU A 190 5.07 -5.31 50.29
CA GLU A 190 5.52 -4.24 49.41
C GLU A 190 6.90 -4.62 48.84
N SER A 191 6.92 -5.33 47.72
CA SER A 191 8.16 -5.60 47.00
C SER A 191 8.60 -4.29 46.32
N VAL A 192 9.66 -3.67 46.85
CA VAL A 192 10.27 -2.40 46.37
C VAL A 192 11.12 -2.64 45.09
N GLY A 193 10.67 -3.54 44.22
CA GLY A 193 11.35 -3.92 42.97
C GLY A 193 10.40 -3.90 41.78
N MET A 194 10.95 -3.71 40.58
CA MET A 194 10.18 -3.84 39.34
C MET A 194 9.57 -5.24 39.26
N LEU A 195 8.25 -5.34 39.11
CA LEU A 195 7.53 -6.61 39.07
C LEU A 195 8.00 -7.46 37.89
N GLU A 196 8.22 -8.76 38.10
CA GLU A 196 8.76 -9.71 37.11
C GLU A 196 8.10 -9.60 35.72
N PRO A 197 6.76 -9.45 35.60
CA PRO A 197 6.11 -9.27 34.29
C PRO A 197 6.57 -8.02 33.54
N LEU A 198 6.78 -6.90 34.24
CA LEU A 198 7.31 -5.66 33.63
C LEU A 198 8.76 -5.82 33.20
N GLN A 199 9.57 -6.58 33.95
CA GLN A 199 10.95 -6.86 33.56
C GLN A 199 11.02 -7.64 32.24
N LYS A 200 10.10 -8.59 32.04
CA LYS A 200 10.01 -9.37 30.79
C LYS A 200 9.66 -8.48 29.59
N VAL A 201 8.75 -7.53 29.76
CA VAL A 201 8.40 -6.56 28.70
C VAL A 201 9.59 -5.68 28.36
N LEU A 202 10.29 -5.13 29.36
CA LEU A 202 11.47 -4.29 29.12
C LEU A 202 12.65 -5.07 28.53
N ALA A 203 12.74 -6.37 28.79
CA ALA A 203 13.73 -7.26 28.20
C ALA A 203 13.34 -7.78 26.80
N ASP A 204 12.17 -7.41 26.27
CA ASP A 204 11.73 -7.84 24.95
C ASP A 204 12.64 -7.25 23.86
N PRO A 205 13.34 -8.07 23.08
CA PRO A 205 14.22 -7.58 22.02
C PRO A 205 13.47 -6.77 20.95
N ARG A 206 12.17 -7.05 20.74
CA ARG A 206 11.34 -6.30 19.79
C ARG A 206 11.16 -4.85 20.23
N LEU A 207 11.02 -4.59 21.53
CA LEU A 207 10.90 -3.23 22.06
C LEU A 207 12.18 -2.42 21.82
N THR A 208 13.34 -3.03 22.07
CA THR A 208 14.64 -2.37 21.80
C THR A 208 14.78 -2.01 20.32
N GLU A 209 14.31 -2.88 19.44
CA GLU A 209 14.37 -2.67 18.01
C GLU A 209 13.42 -1.56 17.53
N LEU A 210 12.18 -1.53 18.06
CA LEU A 210 11.21 -0.46 17.83
C LEU A 210 11.76 0.92 18.22
N GLN A 211 12.44 0.99 19.37
CA GLN A 211 13.07 2.23 19.85
C GLN A 211 14.24 2.66 18.95
N ARG A 212 14.96 1.71 18.35
CA ARG A 212 16.11 1.99 17.48
C ARG A 212 15.69 2.51 16.10
N ASP A 213 14.74 1.84 15.46
CA ASP A 213 14.44 2.08 14.03
C ASP A 213 13.08 2.73 13.78
N GLY A 214 12.12 2.61 14.70
CA GLY A 214 10.72 2.92 14.42
C GLY A 214 10.47 4.35 13.98
N GLY A 215 11.09 5.32 14.65
CA GLY A 215 11.02 6.73 14.25
C GLY A 215 11.59 6.98 12.84
N ALA A 216 12.69 6.32 12.48
CA ALA A 216 13.32 6.48 11.16
C ALA A 216 12.46 5.87 10.04
N ILE A 217 11.86 4.70 10.29
CA ILE A 217 10.94 4.03 9.36
C ILE A 217 9.71 4.92 9.11
N LEU A 218 9.09 5.45 10.16
CA LEU A 218 7.94 6.35 10.03
C LEU A 218 8.29 7.67 9.31
N MET A 219 9.48 8.21 9.53
CA MET A 219 9.95 9.39 8.80
C MET A 219 10.12 9.12 7.31
N ARG A 220 10.66 7.94 6.94
CA ARG A 220 10.75 7.51 5.55
C ARG A 220 9.36 7.34 4.92
N LEU A 221 8.43 6.71 5.63
CA LEU A 221 7.04 6.56 5.18
C LEU A 221 6.40 7.93 4.87
N ARG A 222 6.55 8.91 5.76
CA ARG A 222 6.04 10.29 5.54
C ARG A 222 6.65 10.97 4.33
N SER A 223 7.90 10.66 4.00
CA SER A 223 8.61 11.18 2.82
C SER A 223 8.29 10.44 1.52
N SER A 224 7.64 9.27 1.60
CA SER A 224 7.24 8.49 0.43
C SER A 224 6.27 9.28 -0.45
N HIS A 225 6.31 9.05 -1.76
CA HIS A 225 5.46 9.73 -2.72
C HIS A 225 3.96 9.44 -2.47
N SER A 226 3.62 8.26 -1.94
CA SER A 226 2.27 7.80 -1.62
C SER A 226 1.73 8.30 -0.28
N SER A 227 2.54 8.94 0.56
CA SER A 227 2.20 9.22 1.97
C SER A 227 0.92 10.01 2.18
N LYS A 228 0.54 10.86 1.22
CA LYS A 228 -0.71 11.63 1.23
C LYS A 228 -1.96 10.77 1.06
N LEU A 229 -1.82 9.58 0.48
CA LEU A 229 -2.92 8.64 0.23
C LEU A 229 -3.10 7.66 1.38
N GLU A 230 -2.06 7.46 2.19
CA GLU A 230 -2.02 6.38 3.18
C GLU A 230 -2.72 6.74 4.50
N GLY A 231 -3.22 5.71 5.19
CA GLY A 231 -3.80 5.84 6.52
C GLY A 231 -2.76 6.03 7.64
N PRO A 232 -3.16 6.52 8.82
CA PRO A 232 -2.26 6.71 9.96
C PRO A 232 -1.86 5.42 10.67
N GLY A 233 -2.33 4.24 10.20
CA GLY A 233 -2.25 2.95 10.89
C GLY A 233 -0.88 2.63 11.50
N PRO A 234 0.22 2.63 10.72
CA PRO A 234 1.55 2.34 11.26
C PRO A 234 2.00 3.33 12.34
N ALA A 235 1.70 4.63 12.17
CA ALA A 235 2.10 5.65 13.13
C ALA A 235 1.27 5.57 14.42
N ALA A 236 -0.03 5.31 14.31
CA ALA A 236 -0.93 5.12 15.45
C ALA A 236 -0.55 3.87 16.25
N LEU A 237 -0.22 2.78 15.57
CA LEU A 237 0.21 1.53 16.20
C LEU A 237 1.56 1.69 16.92
N TYR A 238 2.51 2.42 16.33
CA TYR A 238 3.77 2.76 16.98
C TYR A 238 3.57 3.64 18.21
N GLN A 239 2.65 4.62 18.14
CA GLN A 239 2.30 5.47 19.27
C GLN A 239 1.57 4.73 20.39
N GLU A 240 0.84 3.65 20.11
CA GLU A 240 0.23 2.80 21.14
C GLU A 240 1.28 2.06 21.98
N VAL A 241 2.45 1.79 21.40
CA VAL A 241 3.58 1.13 22.08
C VAL A 241 4.38 2.10 22.96
N ASP A 242 4.49 3.37 22.56
CA ASP A 242 5.24 4.44 23.25
C ASP A 242 4.48 4.96 24.50
#